data_AF-A0A1F5IJ40-F1
#
_entry.id   AF-A0A1F5IJ40-F1
#
_cell.length_a   1.000
_cell.length_b   1.000
_cell.length_c   1.000
_cell.angle_alpha   90.00
_cell.angle_beta   90.00
_cell.angle_gamma   90.00
#
_symmetry.space_group_name_H-M   'P 1'
#
loop_
_entity.id
_entity.type
_entity.pdbx_description
1 polymer ?
#
loop_
_entity_poly.entity_id
_entity_poly.type
_entity_poly.pdbx_seq_one_letter_code
_entity_poly.pdbx_strand_id
1 'polypeptide(L)'
;MPLSLMVLLITLMIGGSYLIVNSYSSKEDSAVLSEQSSPQEIESVPTGQPSINPTPTVPAIAIPTPSPTLAPQNFIGDFVYPNSKKVSGGENSFVLESNDNPDSITDWYKEKIRNLGMNVKTFVTTKTNGKVLNKLVGAGREGEVIVEISKSAGSGVVEIRVDR
;
A
#
# COMPACT_ATOMS: atom_id res chain seq x y z
N MET A 1 45.60 -34.99 8.81
CA MET A 1 45.54 -34.40 7.46
C MET A 1 46.65 -33.37 7.35
N PRO A 2 47.56 -33.46 6.37
CA PRO A 2 48.69 -32.53 6.29
C PRO A 2 48.19 -31.13 5.92
N LEU A 3 48.75 -30.11 6.59
CA LEU A 3 48.38 -28.68 6.48
C LEU A 3 48.36 -28.17 5.03
N SER A 4 49.19 -28.76 4.16
CA SER A 4 49.25 -28.47 2.73
C SER A 4 47.93 -28.75 1.98
N LEU A 5 47.13 -29.72 2.44
CA LEU A 5 45.84 -30.06 1.83
C LEU A 5 44.73 -29.06 2.20
N MET A 6 44.83 -28.38 3.35
CA MET A 6 43.83 -27.37 3.75
C MET A 6 44.00 -26.05 3.00
N VAL A 7 45.23 -25.65 2.65
CA VAL A 7 45.48 -24.38 1.94
C VAL A 7 44.96 -24.44 0.49
N LEU A 8 44.98 -25.62 -0.15
CA LEU A 8 44.46 -25.82 -1.50
C LEU A 8 42.93 -25.73 -1.58
N LEU A 9 42.22 -26.09 -0.50
CA LEU A 9 40.74 -26.04 -0.46
C LEU A 9 40.20 -24.62 -0.25
N ILE A 10 40.93 -23.76 0.45
CA ILE A 10 40.49 -22.40 0.77
C ILE A 10 40.59 -21.48 -0.44
N THR A 11 41.59 -21.66 -1.32
CA THR A 11 41.74 -20.85 -2.54
C THR A 11 40.71 -21.18 -3.63
N LEU A 12 40.18 -22.41 -3.65
CA LEU A 12 39.18 -22.85 -4.63
C LEU A 12 37.76 -22.30 -4.35
N MET A 13 37.48 -21.91 -3.09
CA MET A 13 36.18 -21.35 -2.68
C MET A 13 36.04 -19.84 -2.93
N ILE A 14 37.14 -19.11 -3.18
CA ILE A 14 37.11 -17.65 -3.36
C ILE A 14 37.02 -17.25 -4.86
N GLY A 15 37.36 -18.15 -5.79
CA GLY A 15 37.47 -17.83 -7.23
C GLY A 15 36.22 -18.08 -8.09
N GLY A 16 35.09 -18.52 -7.52
CA GLY A 16 33.99 -19.13 -8.29
C GLY A 16 32.76 -18.27 -8.57
N SER A 17 32.73 -16.99 -8.20
CA SER A 17 31.53 -16.14 -8.35
C SER A 17 31.80 -14.91 -9.23
N TYR A 18 32.24 -15.16 -10.46
CA TYR A 18 32.12 -14.21 -11.55
C TYR A 18 31.24 -14.81 -12.64
N LEU A 19 30.23 -14.04 -13.06
CA LEU A 19 29.34 -14.22 -14.22
C LEU A 19 28.11 -15.11 -13.99
N ILE A 20 26.93 -14.48 -13.92
CA ILE A 20 25.90 -14.50 -14.97
C ILE A 20 24.94 -13.32 -14.72
N VAL A 21 25.03 -12.33 -15.60
CA VAL A 21 23.97 -11.37 -15.90
C VAL A 21 23.01 -12.12 -16.82
N ASN A 22 21.73 -12.26 -16.44
CA ASN A 22 20.70 -12.66 -17.38
C ASN A 22 19.53 -11.69 -17.31
N SER A 23 19.37 -11.00 -18.43
CA SER A 23 18.36 -10.02 -18.78
C SER A 23 16.95 -10.59 -18.70
N TYR A 24 16.06 -9.93 -17.97
CA TYR A 24 14.61 -10.07 -18.18
C TYR A 24 14.13 -8.97 -19.12
N SER A 25 13.80 -9.41 -20.33
CA SER A 25 13.10 -8.67 -21.37
C SER A 25 11.62 -9.06 -21.35
N SER A 26 10.71 -8.09 -21.30
CA SER A 26 9.32 -8.16 -21.78
C SER A 26 8.78 -6.72 -21.76
N LYS A 27 8.89 -6.02 -22.90
CA LYS A 27 7.83 -5.83 -23.91
C LYS A 27 6.69 -4.94 -23.40
N GLU A 28 6.76 -3.69 -23.86
CA GLU A 28 5.67 -2.73 -23.94
C GLU A 28 4.56 -3.28 -24.83
N ASP A 29 3.31 -3.09 -24.40
CA ASP A 29 2.20 -2.92 -25.32
C ASP A 29 1.76 -1.45 -25.25
N SER A 30 1.96 -0.79 -26.38
CA SER A 30 1.53 0.56 -26.66
C SER A 30 0.05 0.60 -27.03
N ALA A 31 -0.59 1.72 -26.67
CA ALA A 31 -1.51 2.52 -27.47
C ALA A 31 -2.82 1.83 -27.95
N VAL A 32 -3.99 2.43 -27.89
CA VAL A 32 -4.54 3.61 -28.57
C VAL A 32 -6.04 3.61 -28.14
N LEU A 33 -6.95 4.56 -28.35
CA LEU A 33 -7.05 5.73 -29.20
C LEU A 33 -8.23 6.55 -28.65
N SER A 34 -8.11 7.86 -28.71
CA SER A 34 -9.17 8.86 -28.55
C SER A 34 -10.32 8.68 -29.56
N GLU A 35 -11.41 9.43 -29.33
CA GLU A 35 -12.27 10.15 -30.31
C GLU A 35 -13.73 10.15 -29.83
N GLN A 36 -14.62 11.11 -30.08
CA GLN A 36 -14.60 12.47 -30.63
C GLN A 36 -16.08 12.91 -30.72
N SER A 37 -16.33 14.21 -30.49
CA SER A 37 -17.39 15.06 -31.09
C SER A 37 -18.90 14.90 -30.81
N SER A 38 -19.44 16.00 -30.25
CA SER A 38 -20.69 16.76 -30.59
C SER A 38 -20.96 16.85 -32.12
N PRO A 39 -22.11 17.33 -32.70
CA PRO A 39 -22.98 18.40 -32.19
C PRO A 39 -24.47 18.43 -32.65
N GLN A 40 -25.18 19.50 -32.22
CA GLN A 40 -26.24 20.24 -32.94
C GLN A 40 -27.62 19.54 -33.04
N GLU A 41 -28.79 20.17 -33.05
CA GLU A 41 -29.26 21.52 -33.42
C GLU A 41 -30.77 21.55 -33.13
N ILE A 42 -31.33 22.66 -32.62
CA ILE A 42 -32.71 23.02 -33.01
C ILE A 42 -32.81 24.55 -33.09
N GLU A 43 -33.06 25.01 -34.30
CA GLU A 43 -33.40 26.38 -34.69
C GLU A 43 -34.93 26.54 -34.70
N SER A 44 -35.44 27.67 -34.21
CA SER A 44 -36.53 28.46 -34.85
C SER A 44 -36.91 29.70 -34.01
N VAL A 45 -37.28 30.74 -34.74
CA VAL A 45 -37.27 32.18 -34.39
C VAL A 45 -38.73 32.70 -34.12
N PRO A 46 -39.03 34.02 -34.05
CA PRO A 46 -39.62 34.66 -32.86
C PRO A 46 -41.08 35.11 -33.06
N THR A 47 -41.76 35.52 -31.98
CA THR A 47 -42.91 36.43 -32.10
C THR A 47 -43.03 37.29 -30.84
N GLY A 48 -42.95 38.61 -31.00
CA GLY A 48 -42.94 39.58 -29.90
C GLY A 48 -44.34 39.94 -29.40
N GLN A 49 -44.44 40.28 -28.10
CA GLN A 49 -45.48 41.14 -27.52
C GLN A 49 -45.01 41.66 -26.13
N PRO A 50 -45.66 42.68 -25.54
CA PRO A 50 -44.97 43.84 -24.99
C PRO A 50 -44.64 43.71 -23.51
N SER A 51 -43.59 44.45 -23.15
CA SER A 51 -43.05 44.76 -21.82
C SER A 51 -44.10 44.89 -20.72
N ILE A 52 -44.08 43.95 -19.78
CA ILE A 52 -44.41 44.21 -18.38
C ILE A 52 -43.08 44.24 -17.62
N ASN A 53 -42.75 45.41 -17.10
CA ASN A 53 -41.54 45.71 -16.34
C ASN A 53 -41.53 44.89 -15.03
N PRO A 54 -40.67 43.87 -14.86
CA PRO A 54 -40.49 43.22 -13.58
C PRO A 54 -39.38 43.94 -12.83
N THR A 55 -39.71 44.45 -11.64
CA THR A 55 -38.72 44.88 -10.66
C THR A 55 -37.67 43.78 -10.47
N PRO A 56 -36.35 44.05 -10.54
CA PRO A 56 -35.34 43.02 -10.38
C PRO A 56 -35.33 42.53 -8.93
N THR A 57 -36.01 41.43 -8.66
CA THR A 57 -35.75 40.63 -7.46
C THR A 57 -34.44 39.91 -7.71
N VAL A 58 -33.38 40.40 -7.07
CA VAL A 58 -32.07 39.74 -7.03
C VAL A 58 -32.29 38.32 -6.48
N PRO A 59 -31.99 37.25 -7.24
CA PRO A 59 -32.04 35.90 -6.70
C PRO A 59 -30.99 35.81 -5.59
N ALA A 60 -31.42 35.48 -4.38
CA ALA A 60 -30.50 35.18 -3.29
C ALA A 60 -29.61 34.01 -3.74
N ILE A 61 -28.33 34.30 -3.93
CA ILE A 61 -27.32 33.27 -4.21
C ILE A 61 -27.33 32.33 -3.01
N ALA A 62 -27.77 31.09 -3.23
CA ALA A 62 -27.63 30.04 -2.24
C ALA A 62 -26.13 29.86 -1.98
N ILE A 63 -25.68 30.31 -0.80
CA ILE A 63 -24.32 30.09 -0.35
C ILE A 63 -24.16 28.56 -0.25
N PRO A 64 -23.20 27.95 -0.95
CA PRO A 64 -22.97 26.52 -0.80
C PRO A 64 -22.65 26.24 0.67
N THR A 65 -23.49 25.44 1.30
CA THR A 65 -23.21 24.96 2.66
C THR A 65 -21.91 24.17 2.59
N PRO A 66 -20.87 24.51 3.37
CA PRO A 66 -19.66 23.71 3.39
C PRO A 66 -20.04 22.28 3.78
N SER A 67 -19.78 21.34 2.89
CA SER A 67 -19.90 19.92 3.20
C SER A 67 -19.00 19.64 4.41
N PRO A 68 -19.45 18.87 5.41
CA PRO A 68 -18.58 18.50 6.52
C PRO A 68 -17.34 17.80 5.95
N THR A 69 -16.17 18.40 6.19
CA THR A 69 -14.89 17.74 5.97
C THR A 69 -14.82 16.58 6.94
N LEU A 70 -14.87 15.34 6.42
CA LEU A 70 -14.64 14.14 7.22
C LEU A 70 -13.29 14.29 7.92
N ALA A 71 -13.31 14.24 9.26
CA ALA A 71 -12.08 14.18 10.03
C ALA A 71 -11.27 12.95 9.59
N PRO A 72 -9.93 13.03 9.51
CA PRO A 72 -9.11 11.89 9.15
C PRO A 72 -9.38 10.75 10.14
N GLN A 73 -10.01 9.67 9.67
CA GLN A 73 -10.21 8.49 10.49
C GLN A 73 -8.85 7.89 10.83
N ASN A 74 -8.61 7.63 12.11
CA ASN A 74 -7.42 6.90 12.53
C ASN A 74 -7.61 5.40 12.25
N PHE A 75 -7.42 5.00 10.99
CA PHE A 75 -7.71 3.63 10.52
C PHE A 75 -6.76 2.58 11.12
N ILE A 76 -5.62 2.98 11.69
CA ILE A 76 -4.59 2.05 12.16
C ILE A 76 -5.10 1.19 13.33
N GLY A 77 -6.09 1.66 14.08
CA GLY A 77 -6.71 0.92 15.19
C GLY A 77 -7.24 -0.47 14.80
N ASP A 78 -7.60 -0.65 13.52
CA ASP A 78 -8.17 -1.90 13.00
C ASP A 78 -7.12 -2.93 12.57
N PHE A 79 -5.82 -2.62 12.71
CA PHE A 79 -4.69 -3.45 12.29
C PHE A 79 -4.17 -4.39 13.38
N VAL A 80 -5.06 -4.89 14.23
CA VAL A 80 -4.72 -5.84 15.30
C VAL A 80 -4.84 -7.28 14.79
N TYR A 81 -3.72 -8.00 14.74
CA TYR A 81 -3.70 -9.41 14.36
C TYR A 81 -4.42 -10.29 15.41
N PRO A 82 -5.25 -11.27 15.02
CA PRO A 82 -5.88 -12.22 15.94
C PRO A 82 -4.85 -12.94 16.81
N ASN A 83 -5.18 -13.29 18.05
CA ASN A 83 -4.27 -13.98 18.99
C ASN A 83 -2.97 -13.23 19.31
N SER A 84 -2.87 -11.94 18.96
CA SER A 84 -1.77 -11.09 19.41
C SER A 84 -2.13 -10.33 20.68
N LYS A 85 -1.12 -9.93 21.43
CA LYS A 85 -1.23 -8.99 22.55
C LYS A 85 -0.55 -7.67 22.17
N LYS A 86 -1.21 -6.54 22.46
CA LYS A 86 -0.59 -5.22 22.27
C LYS A 86 0.39 -4.95 23.41
N VAL A 87 1.65 -4.68 23.09
CA VAL A 87 2.73 -4.47 24.08
C VAL A 87 3.13 -3.00 24.23
N SER A 88 2.93 -2.20 23.19
CA SER A 88 3.13 -0.76 23.22
C SER A 88 2.33 -0.08 22.10
N GLY A 89 2.12 1.23 22.19
CA GLY A 89 1.50 1.98 21.11
C GLY A 89 1.27 3.45 21.42
N GLY A 90 1.08 4.22 20.35
CA GLY A 90 0.68 5.62 20.33
C GLY A 90 -0.39 5.85 19.27
N GLU A 91 -0.52 7.10 18.82
CA GLU A 91 -1.59 7.50 17.89
C GLU A 91 -1.43 6.90 16.48
N ASN A 92 -0.18 6.81 15.99
CA ASN A 92 0.13 6.39 14.60
C ASN A 92 0.96 5.12 14.51
N SER A 93 1.24 4.46 15.63
CA SER A 93 1.97 3.19 15.63
C SER A 93 1.69 2.36 16.87
N PHE A 94 1.82 1.05 16.75
CA PHE A 94 1.80 0.14 17.89
C PHE A 94 2.56 -1.15 17.60
N VAL A 95 2.89 -1.85 18.68
CA VAL A 95 3.58 -3.13 18.62
C VAL A 95 2.69 -4.21 19.24
N LEU A 96 2.63 -5.34 18.57
CA LEU A 96 1.95 -6.55 19.00
C LEU A 96 2.97 -7.68 19.13
N GLU A 97 2.66 -8.64 20.01
CA GLU A 97 3.38 -9.91 20.11
C GLU A 97 2.41 -11.07 19.85
N SER A 98 2.87 -12.07 19.11
CA SER A 98 2.12 -13.31 18.84
C SER A 98 3.03 -14.54 18.92
N ASN A 99 2.49 -15.71 19.22
CA ASN A 99 3.20 -16.99 19.13
C ASN A 99 2.91 -17.72 17.81
N ASP A 100 2.12 -17.10 16.92
CA ASP A 100 1.75 -17.69 15.64
C ASP A 100 2.92 -17.70 14.65
N ASN A 101 2.75 -18.43 13.55
CA ASN A 101 3.74 -18.48 12.49
C ASN A 101 3.85 -17.12 11.77
N PRO A 102 5.07 -16.57 11.57
CA PRO A 102 5.29 -15.34 10.81
C PRO A 102 4.64 -15.34 9.42
N ASP A 103 4.62 -16.49 8.75
CA ASP A 103 4.04 -16.63 7.40
C ASP A 103 2.51 -16.45 7.45
N SER A 104 1.84 -17.05 8.44
CA SER A 104 0.39 -16.86 8.68
C SER A 104 0.03 -15.42 9.03
N ILE A 105 0.84 -14.78 9.88
CA ILE A 105 0.67 -13.36 10.23
C ILE A 105 0.82 -12.49 8.98
N THR A 106 1.84 -12.77 8.17
CA THR A 106 2.12 -12.03 6.94
C THR A 106 0.95 -12.12 5.97
N ASP A 107 0.40 -13.31 5.76
CA ASP A 107 -0.71 -13.51 4.84
C ASP A 107 -2.00 -12.85 5.33
N TRP A 108 -2.27 -12.88 6.64
CA TRP A 108 -3.39 -12.14 7.23
C TRP A 108 -3.28 -10.63 6.97
N TYR A 109 -2.09 -10.03 7.15
CA TYR A 109 -1.91 -8.60 6.89
C TYR A 109 -2.03 -8.26 5.40
N LYS A 110 -1.52 -9.12 4.50
CA LYS A 110 -1.75 -8.95 3.05
C LYS A 110 -3.25 -8.90 2.74
N GLU A 111 -4.03 -9.81 3.33
CA GLU A 111 -5.47 -9.86 3.12
C GLU A 111 -6.18 -8.65 3.75
N LYS A 112 -5.86 -8.29 4.99
CA LYS A 112 -6.43 -7.12 5.68
C LYS A 112 -6.22 -5.84 4.85
N ILE A 113 -5.02 -5.63 4.32
CA ILE A 113 -4.70 -4.46 3.50
C ILE A 113 -5.51 -4.47 2.19
N ARG A 114 -5.62 -5.63 1.51
CA ARG A 114 -6.43 -5.76 0.28
C ARG A 114 -7.91 -5.51 0.54
N ASN A 115 -8.45 -6.01 1.66
CA ASN A 115 -9.85 -5.84 2.03
C ASN A 115 -10.22 -4.38 2.31
N LEU A 116 -9.23 -3.55 2.64
CA LEU A 116 -9.38 -2.10 2.77
C LEU A 116 -9.22 -1.36 1.43
N GLY A 117 -9.13 -2.07 0.31
CA GLY A 117 -8.98 -1.50 -1.03
C GLY A 117 -7.60 -0.88 -1.29
N MET A 118 -6.59 -1.23 -0.49
CA MET A 118 -5.23 -0.74 -0.66
C MET A 118 -4.38 -1.69 -1.50
N ASN A 119 -3.38 -1.13 -2.19
CA ASN A 119 -2.39 -1.92 -2.91
C ASN A 119 -1.32 -2.42 -1.94
N VAL A 120 -1.12 -3.73 -1.89
CA VAL A 120 -0.06 -4.35 -1.06
C VAL A 120 1.24 -4.43 -1.85
N LYS A 121 2.30 -3.86 -1.28
CA LYS A 121 3.69 -4.06 -1.74
C LYS A 121 4.49 -4.75 -0.65
N THR A 122 5.26 -5.76 -1.02
CA THR A 122 6.22 -6.41 -0.12
C THR A 122 7.60 -5.84 -0.39
N PHE A 123 8.25 -5.29 0.63
CA PHE A 123 9.57 -4.67 0.50
C PHE A 123 10.70 -5.61 0.91
N VAL A 124 10.47 -6.37 1.99
CA VAL A 124 11.47 -7.28 2.55
C VAL A 124 10.76 -8.57 2.92
N THR A 125 11.33 -9.71 2.54
CA THR A 125 10.92 -11.03 3.03
C THR A 125 12.19 -11.83 3.16
N THR A 126 12.57 -12.13 4.39
CA THR A 126 13.82 -12.84 4.67
C THR A 126 13.57 -13.91 5.70
N LYS A 127 14.18 -15.08 5.50
CA LYS A 127 14.13 -16.22 6.39
C LYS A 127 15.49 -16.89 6.39
N THR A 128 16.32 -16.55 7.38
CA THR A 128 17.71 -17.00 7.45
C THR A 128 18.06 -17.37 8.87
N ASN A 129 18.57 -18.59 9.08
CA ASN A 129 19.05 -19.06 10.40
C ASN A 129 18.02 -18.87 11.52
N GLY A 130 16.75 -19.16 11.24
CA GLY A 130 15.65 -19.01 12.20
C GLY A 130 15.23 -17.56 12.48
N LYS A 131 15.85 -16.56 11.84
CA LYS A 131 15.38 -15.18 11.84
C LYS A 131 14.37 -14.96 10.73
N VAL A 132 13.34 -14.17 11.00
CA VAL A 132 12.37 -13.71 10.01
C VAL A 132 12.26 -12.20 10.06
N LEU A 133 12.20 -11.57 8.89
CA LEU A 133 11.83 -10.17 8.73
C LEU A 133 10.99 -10.05 7.45
N ASN A 134 9.71 -9.74 7.63
CA ASN A 134 8.76 -9.46 6.57
C ASN A 134 8.25 -8.04 6.72
N LYS A 135 8.38 -7.23 5.66
CA LYS A 135 7.92 -5.85 5.62
C LYS A 135 6.91 -5.66 4.49
N LEU A 136 5.69 -5.33 4.87
CA LEU A 136 4.56 -5.05 4.00
C LEU A 136 4.24 -3.56 4.06
N VAL A 137 3.82 -3.02 2.93
CA VAL A 137 3.30 -1.65 2.84
C VAL A 137 1.99 -1.69 2.07
N GLY A 138 0.95 -1.13 2.66
CA GLY A 138 -0.33 -0.89 2.02
C GLY A 138 -0.46 0.58 1.68
N ALA A 139 -0.75 0.91 0.42
CA ALA A 139 -1.00 2.30 0.02
C ALA A 139 -2.35 2.42 -0.70
N GLY A 140 -3.15 3.42 -0.31
CA GLY A 140 -4.46 3.70 -0.91
C GLY A 140 -4.95 5.12 -0.63
N ARG A 141 -6.27 5.34 -0.78
CA ARG A 141 -6.89 6.67 -0.62
C ARG A 141 -6.82 7.20 0.82
N GLU A 142 -6.85 6.29 1.80
CA GLU A 142 -6.84 6.60 3.23
C GLU A 142 -5.43 6.82 3.81
N GLY A 143 -4.39 6.64 2.99
CA GLY A 143 -2.99 6.81 3.35
C GLY A 143 -2.13 5.55 3.13
N GLU A 144 -1.02 5.49 3.84
CA GLU A 144 -0.09 4.36 3.85
C GLU A 144 -0.14 3.64 5.20
N VAL A 145 0.07 2.33 5.20
CA VAL A 145 0.31 1.53 6.40
C VAL A 145 1.53 0.65 6.17
N ILE A 146 2.42 0.62 7.15
CA ILE A 146 3.63 -0.19 7.14
C ILE A 146 3.47 -1.24 8.23
N VAL A 147 3.65 -2.51 7.85
CA VAL A 147 3.63 -3.64 8.78
C VAL A 147 4.96 -4.35 8.71
N GLU A 148 5.66 -4.40 9.83
CA GLU A 148 6.89 -5.15 10.00
C GLU A 148 6.65 -6.34 10.93
N ILE A 149 6.96 -7.53 10.46
CA ILE A 149 6.79 -8.80 11.17
C ILE A 149 8.17 -9.39 11.35
N SER A 150 8.62 -9.48 12.59
CA SER A 150 9.97 -9.92 12.90
C SER A 150 9.98 -11.07 13.90
N LYS A 151 10.93 -12.00 13.72
CA LYS A 151 11.17 -13.11 14.63
C LYS A 151 12.67 -13.28 14.80
N SER A 152 13.13 -13.25 16.05
CA SER A 152 14.52 -13.55 16.39
C SER A 152 14.78 -15.06 16.39
N ALA A 153 16.01 -15.46 16.05
CA ALA A 153 16.42 -16.86 16.10
C ALA A 153 16.27 -17.42 17.51
N GLY A 154 15.63 -18.59 17.65
CA GLY A 154 15.36 -19.21 18.95
C GLY A 154 14.20 -18.59 19.74
N SER A 155 13.61 -17.48 19.28
CA SER A 155 12.40 -16.91 19.89
C SER A 155 11.17 -17.74 19.50
N GLY A 156 10.26 -17.96 20.46
CA GLY A 156 8.90 -18.44 20.18
C GLY A 156 7.95 -17.31 19.77
N VAL A 157 8.33 -16.06 20.07
CA VAL A 157 7.50 -14.87 19.91
C VAL A 157 7.85 -14.15 18.61
N VAL A 158 6.82 -13.74 17.89
CA VAL A 158 6.84 -12.86 16.73
C VAL A 158 6.42 -11.47 17.17
N GLU A 159 7.24 -10.48 16.86
CA GLU A 159 6.91 -9.06 17.03
C GLU A 159 6.29 -8.53 15.74
N ILE A 160 5.21 -7.77 15.88
CA ILE A 160 4.50 -7.14 14.78
C ILE A 160 4.43 -5.65 15.08
N ARG A 161 5.07 -4.85 14.25
CA ARG A 161 5.02 -3.40 14.33
C ARG A 161 4.15 -2.87 13.20
N VAL A 162 3.19 -2.02 13.55
CA VAL A 162 2.31 -1.35 12.61
C VAL A 162 2.56 0.15 12.74
N ASP A 163 2.85 0.82 11.62
CA ASP A 163 3.05 2.26 11.53
C ASP A 163 2.19 2.85 10.38
N ARG A 164 1.82 4.12 10.49
CA ARG A 164 1.09 4.91 9.48
C ARG A 164 1.90 6.16 9.11
#